data_AF-A0A432QGK5-F1
#
_entry.id   AF-A0A432QGK5-F1
#
_cell.length_a   1.000
_cell.length_b   1.000
_cell.length_c   1.000
_cell.angle_alpha   90.00
_cell.angle_beta   90.00
_cell.angle_gamma   90.00
#
_symmetry.space_group_name_H-M   'P 1'
#
loop_
_entity.id
_entity.type
_entity.pdbx_description
1 polymer ?
#
loop_
_entity_poly.entity_id
_entity_poly.type
_entity_poly.pdbx_seq_one_letter_code
_entity_poly.pdbx_strand_id
1 'polypeptide(L)' 'MAGEEMHVVSRLIQMIKHAIAVFRAKETPVYVKVILGGGLLYVLSPWDIIPEWIPVVGVLDDLALAAFLLSWAGRFRVPE' A
#
# COMPACT_ATOMS: atom_id res chain seq x y z
N MET A 1 9.93 21.70 16.86
CA MET A 1 9.34 21.28 15.57
C MET A 1 10.39 21.21 14.45
N ALA A 2 11.20 22.22 14.17
CA ALA A 2 12.23 22.16 13.09
C ALA A 2 13.38 21.14 13.30
N GLY A 3 13.73 20.79 14.54
CA GLY A 3 14.82 19.83 14.82
C GLY A 3 14.45 18.34 14.60
N GLU A 4 13.16 18.01 14.69
CA GLU A 4 12.66 16.66 14.40
C GLU A 4 12.61 16.39 12.90
N GLU A 5 12.14 17.36 12.11
CA GLU A 5 12.08 17.26 10.64
C GLU A 5 13.47 17.00 10.04
N MET A 6 14.50 17.67 10.54
CA MET A 6 15.89 17.48 10.08
C MET A 6 16.42 16.05 10.33
N HIS A 7 16.05 15.45 11.46
CA HIS A 7 16.42 14.08 11.79
C HIS A 7 15.66 13.07 10.92
N VAL A 8 14.37 13.32 10.64
CA VAL A 8 13.55 12.46 9.79
C VAL A 8 14.06 12.47 8.35
N VAL A 9 14.35 13.65 7.79
CA VAL A 9 14.91 13.79 6.44
C VAL A 9 16.25 13.06 6.31
N SER A 10 17.13 13.21 7.29
CA SER A 10 18.43 12.53 7.31
C SER A 10 18.30 11.00 7.36
N ARG A 11 17.33 10.47 8.12
CA ARG A 11 17.02 9.02 8.16
C ARG A 11 16.47 8.53 6.83
N LEU A 12 15.53 9.26 6.23
CA LEU A 12 14.95 8.91 4.93
C LEU A 12 16.04 8.86 3.84
N ILE A 13 16.92 9.85 3.78
CA ILE A 13 18.03 9.88 2.83
C ILE A 13 18.96 8.68 3.03
N GLN A 14 19.26 8.31 4.27
CA GLN A 14 20.10 7.14 4.56
C GLN A 14 19.41 5.83 4.16
N MET A 15 18.11 5.69 4.42
CA MET A 15 17.33 4.51 4.00
C MET A 15 17.29 4.37 2.49
N ILE A 16 17.09 5.46 1.74
CA ILE A 16 17.12 5.46 0.27
C ILE A 16 18.51 5.05 -0.24
N LYS A 17 19.57 5.65 0.29
CA LYS A 17 20.96 5.30 -0.08
C LYS A 17 21.25 3.82 0.17
N HIS A 18 20.78 3.29 1.31
CA HIS A 18 20.93 1.89 1.66
C HIS A 18 20.15 0.98 0.70
N ALA A 19 18.90 1.30 0.38
CA ALA A 19 18.09 0.54 -0.57
C ALA A 19 18.74 0.50 -1.97
N ILE A 20 19.30 1.62 -2.43
CA ILE A 20 20.04 1.68 -3.71
C ILE A 20 21.31 0.82 -3.65
N ALA A 21 22.06 0.87 -2.55
CA ALA A 21 23.27 0.06 -2.38
C ALA A 21 22.94 -1.45 -2.42
N VAL A 22 21.89 -1.87 -1.73
CA VAL A 22 21.38 -3.26 -1.74
C VAL A 22 20.91 -3.65 -3.14
N PHE A 23 20.20 -2.78 -3.85
CA PHE A 23 19.75 -3.08 -5.21
C PHE A 23 20.91 -3.26 -6.21
N ARG A 24 21.99 -2.48 -6.05
CA ARG A 24 23.16 -2.49 -6.96
C ARG A 24 24.21 -3.55 -6.62
N ALA A 25 24.28 -4.01 -5.38
CA ALA A 25 25.23 -5.05 -4.96
C ALA A 25 25.03 -6.34 -5.77
N LYS A 26 26.12 -6.95 -6.22
CA LYS A 26 26.06 -8.16 -7.06
C LYS A 26 25.67 -9.39 -6.24
N GLU A 27 26.04 -9.38 -4.97
CA GLU A 27 25.84 -10.42 -3.97
C GLU A 27 24.39 -10.50 -3.50
N THR A 28 23.60 -9.44 -3.74
CA THR A 28 22.19 -9.40 -3.36
C THR A 28 21.36 -10.38 -4.21
N PRO A 29 20.63 -11.31 -3.58
CA PRO A 29 19.79 -12.27 -4.28
C PRO A 29 18.77 -11.61 -5.21
N VAL A 30 18.47 -12.26 -6.33
CA VAL A 30 17.58 -11.72 -7.37
C VAL A 30 16.18 -11.41 -6.83
N TYR A 31 15.61 -12.26 -5.97
CA TYR A 31 14.29 -12.01 -5.39
C TYR A 31 14.22 -10.72 -4.57
N VAL A 32 15.31 -10.34 -3.87
CA VAL A 32 15.38 -9.09 -3.11
C VAL A 32 15.35 -7.89 -4.05
N LYS A 33 16.07 -7.97 -5.17
CA LYS A 33 16.06 -6.92 -6.21
C LYS A 33 14.69 -6.80 -6.86
N VAL A 34 14.02 -7.92 -7.13
CA VAL A 34 12.65 -7.92 -7.68
C VAL A 34 11.67 -7.27 -6.70
N ILE A 35 11.74 -7.59 -5.41
CA ILE A 35 10.87 -6.96 -4.39
C ILE A 35 11.14 -5.46 -4.26
N LEU A 36 12.41 -5.04 -4.20
CA LEU A 36 12.78 -3.61 -4.14
C LEU A 36 12.34 -2.86 -5.39
N GLY A 37 12.55 -3.44 -6.57
CA GLY A 37 12.13 -2.87 -7.85
C GLY A 37 10.61 -2.81 -8.00
N GLY A 38 9.90 -3.87 -7.59
CA GLY A 38 8.44 -3.93 -7.59
C GLY A 38 7.81 -2.95 -6.61
N GLY A 39 8.38 -2.81 -5.41
CA GLY A 39 7.95 -1.81 -4.44
C GLY A 39 8.16 -0.37 -4.95
N LEU A 40 9.30 -0.11 -5.61
CA LEU A 40 9.53 1.18 -6.27
C LEU A 40 8.52 1.43 -7.40
N LEU A 41 8.27 0.42 -8.23
CA LEU A 41 7.29 0.50 -9.31
C LEU A 41 5.88 0.80 -8.78
N TYR A 42 5.48 0.16 -7.67
CA TYR A 42 4.21 0.43 -6.99
C TYR A 42 4.12 1.87 -6.44
N VAL A 43 5.21 2.40 -5.86
CA VAL A 43 5.24 3.79 -5.38
C VAL A 43 5.21 4.79 -6.53
N LEU A 44 5.90 4.49 -7.63
CA LEU A 44 5.95 5.36 -8.82
C LEU A 44 4.67 5.30 -9.66
N SER A 45 4.00 4.14 -9.66
CA SER A 45 2.72 3.92 -10.33
C SER A 45 1.90 2.91 -9.53
N PRO A 46 1.05 3.38 -8.59
CA PRO A 46 0.12 2.50 -7.87
C PRO A 46 -0.98 1.91 -8.79
N TRP A 47 -1.01 2.30 -10.07
CA TRP A 47 -2.22 2.27 -10.90
C TRP A 47 -2.19 1.37 -12.13
N ASP A 48 -1.04 0.83 -12.56
CA ASP A 48 -0.95 0.19 -13.90
C ASP A 48 -0.85 -1.35 -13.88
N ILE A 49 -1.16 -1.99 -12.76
CA ILE A 49 -1.17 -3.48 -12.64
C ILE A 49 -2.59 -4.02 -12.46
N ILE A 50 -3.53 -3.21 -11.98
CA ILE A 50 -4.96 -3.54 -11.93
C ILE A 50 -5.61 -2.75 -13.06
N PRO A 51 -6.01 -3.39 -14.15
CA PRO A 51 -6.68 -2.67 -15.21
C PRO A 51 -8.01 -2.11 -14.71
N GLU A 52 -8.22 -0.80 -14.82
CA GLU A 52 -9.47 -0.11 -14.45
C GLU A 52 -10.66 -0.41 -15.39
N TRP A 53 -10.56 -1.42 -16.26
CA TRP A 53 -11.61 -1.81 -17.20
C TRP A 53 -12.60 -2.84 -16.66
N ILE A 54 -12.66 -3.08 -15.34
CA ILE A 54 -13.67 -3.94 -14.70
C ILE A 54 -14.69 -3.06 -13.93
N PRO A 55 -15.59 -2.34 -14.62
CA PRO A 55 -16.59 -1.47 -14.00
C PRO A 55 -17.68 -2.23 -13.21
N VAL A 56 -17.69 -3.56 -13.22
CA VAL A 56 -18.76 -4.40 -12.63
C VAL A 56 -18.49 -4.81 -11.18
N VAL A 57 -17.22 -4.87 -10.74
CA VAL A 57 -16.88 -5.41 -9.41
C VAL A 57 -17.06 -4.39 -8.29
N GLY A 58 -16.75 -3.10 -8.52
CA GLY A 58 -16.81 -2.08 -7.48
C GLY A 58 -18.22 -1.85 -6.91
N VAL A 59 -19.24 -1.76 -7.79
CA VAL A 59 -20.63 -1.49 -7.36
C VAL A 59 -21.28 -2.69 -6.68
N LEU A 60 -20.94 -3.91 -7.12
CA LEU A 60 -21.46 -5.14 -6.53
C LEU A 60 -20.91 -5.36 -5.11
N ASP A 61 -19.64 -5.03 -4.88
CA ASP A 61 -19.01 -5.15 -3.56
C ASP A 61 -19.60 -4.15 -2.56
N ASP A 62 -19.76 -2.88 -2.96
CA ASP A 62 -20.37 -1.85 -2.13
C ASP A 62 -21.82 -2.22 -1.72
N LEU A 63 -22.60 -2.77 -2.65
CA LEU A 63 -23.98 -3.19 -2.38
C LEU A 63 -24.04 -4.43 -1.47
N ALA A 64 -23.14 -5.39 -1.67
CA ALA A 64 -23.04 -6.57 -0.82
C ALA A 64 -22.63 -6.20 0.61
N LEU A 65 -21.66 -5.29 0.76
CA LEU A 65 -21.20 -4.78 2.05
C LEU A 65 -22.32 -4.00 2.76
N ALA A 66 -23.03 -3.13 2.05
CA ALA A 66 -24.16 -2.39 2.61
C ALA A 66 -25.28 -3.34 3.10
N ALA A 67 -25.66 -4.33 2.30
CA ALA A 67 -26.67 -5.32 2.67
C ALA A 67 -26.25 -6.16 3.88
N PHE A 68 -24.98 -6.57 3.94
CA PHE A 68 -24.42 -7.29 5.07
C PHE A 68 -24.45 -6.46 6.35
N LEU A 69 -23.99 -5.21 6.30
CA LEU A 69 -23.95 -4.33 7.47
C LEU A 69 -25.35 -4.03 8.02
N LEU A 70 -26.33 -3.76 7.16
CA LEU A 70 -27.72 -3.56 7.57
C LEU A 70 -28.31 -4.83 8.20
N SER A 71 -28.07 -5.99 7.59
CA SER A 71 -28.52 -7.28 8.13
C SER A 71 -27.88 -7.61 9.47
N TRP A 72 -26.60 -7.27 9.63
CA TRP A 72 -25.86 -7.48 10.87
C TRP A 72 -26.32 -6.51 11.97
N ALA A 73 -26.45 -5.22 11.65
CA ALA A 73 -26.92 -4.20 12.59
C ALA A 73 -28.34 -4.48 13.08
N GLY A 74 -29.24 -4.96 12.21
CA GLY A 74 -30.60 -5.35 12.58
C GLY A 74 -30.70 -6.50 13.60
N ARG A 75 -29.61 -7.23 13.86
CA ARG A 75 -29.57 -8.25 14.93
C ARG A 75 -29.43 -7.66 16.33
N PHE A 76 -29.07 -6.39 16.45
CA PHE A 76 -28.93 -5.71 17.73
C PHE A 76 -30.17 -4.83 17.97
N ARG A 77 -30.83 -5.00 19.12
CA ARG A 77 -31.82 -4.02 19.58
C ARG A 77 -31.08 -2.85 20.21
N VAL A 78 -31.47 -1.64 19.86
CA VAL A 78 -31.06 -0.43 20.57
C VAL A 78 -31.59 -0.57 22.01
N PRO A 79 -30.73 -0.55 23.04
CA PRO A 79 -31.19 -0.48 24.42
C PRO A 79 -31.92 0.87 24.59
N GLU A 80 -33.15 0.83 25.12
CA GLU A 80 -33.89 2.04 25.49
C GLU A 80 -33.15 2.88 26.53
#